data_AF-A0A378I1I5-F1
#
_entry.id   AF-A0A378I1I5-F1
#
_cell.length_a   1.000
_cell.length_b   1.000
_cell.length_c   1.000
_cell.angle_alpha   90.00
_cell.angle_beta   90.00
_cell.angle_gamma   90.00
#
_symmetry.space_group_name_H-M   'P 1'
#
loop_
_entity.id
_entity.type
_entity.pdbx_description
1 polymer ?
#
loop_
_entity_poly.entity_id
_entity_poly.type
_entity_poly.pdbx_seq_one_letter_code
_entity_poly.pdbx_strand_id
1 'polypeptide(L)'
;MLTPSIYVACLASYNHGILHGTWINANQGTDEISEEIQTMLAQSMTEDVGDYTIHDYEGFGNINLSEYEDLETITQCADFIATYGELGQALIADVGFKEAQTMMTDDYVGCYDSEIDFAWHILEECYSHAIPDN
;
A
#
# COMPACT_ATOMS: atom_id res chain seq x y z
N MET A 1 -9.12 8.05 -6.02
CA MET A 1 -8.40 7.26 -5.01
C MET A 1 -7.44 6.36 -5.76
N LEU A 2 -6.24 6.17 -5.22
CA LEU A 2 -5.32 5.17 -5.75
C LEU A 2 -5.89 3.79 -5.44
N THR A 3 -5.77 2.86 -6.38
CA THR A 3 -6.25 1.48 -6.25
C THR A 3 -5.09 0.53 -6.50
N PRO A 4 -4.24 0.30 -5.48
CA PRO A 4 -3.08 -0.57 -5.62
C PRO A 4 -3.52 -1.97 -6.04
N SER A 5 -2.79 -2.59 -6.96
CA SER A 5 -3.10 -3.92 -7.50
C SER A 5 -1.83 -4.72 -7.68
N ILE A 6 -1.93 -6.04 -7.50
CA ILE A 6 -0.82 -6.98 -7.70
C ILE A 6 -1.15 -7.91 -8.87
N TYR A 7 -0.13 -8.27 -9.65
CA TYR A 7 -0.22 -9.33 -10.63
C TYR A 7 0.39 -10.60 -10.04
N VAL A 8 -0.46 -11.59 -9.78
CA VAL A 8 -0.06 -12.89 -9.28
C VAL A 8 0.02 -13.89 -10.42
N ALA A 9 1.08 -14.68 -10.46
CA ALA A 9 1.29 -15.71 -11.48
C ALA A 9 1.37 -17.10 -10.85
N CYS A 10 0.87 -18.11 -11.56
CA CYS A 10 1.04 -19.51 -11.20
C CYS A 10 2.51 -19.91 -11.43
N LEU A 11 3.20 -20.31 -10.37
CA LEU A 11 4.62 -20.64 -10.40
C LEU A 11 4.89 -21.84 -11.32
N ALA A 12 4.03 -22.86 -11.29
CA ALA A 12 4.16 -24.04 -12.14
C ALA A 12 4.01 -23.70 -13.63
N SER A 13 3.03 -22.87 -14.00
CA SER A 13 2.87 -22.40 -15.38
C SER A 13 4.08 -21.59 -15.83
N TYR A 14 4.56 -20.68 -14.98
CA TYR A 14 5.72 -19.85 -15.28
C TYR A 14 6.99 -20.68 -15.52
N ASN A 15 7.24 -21.70 -14.69
CA ASN A 15 8.36 -22.64 -14.85
C ASN A 15 8.33 -23.43 -16.17
N HIS A 16 7.15 -23.57 -16.79
CA HIS A 16 6.98 -24.19 -18.11
C HIS A 16 6.89 -23.16 -19.26
N GLY A 17 7.18 -21.89 -19.00
CA GLY A 17 7.12 -20.82 -20.00
C GLY A 17 5.69 -20.43 -20.40
N ILE A 18 4.70 -20.74 -19.56
CA ILE A 18 3.28 -20.41 -19.78
C ILE A 18 2.95 -19.20 -18.92
N LEU A 19 2.46 -18.14 -19.55
CA LEU A 19 1.93 -16.98 -18.85
C LEU A 19 0.52 -17.29 -18.35
N HIS A 20 0.39 -17.55 -17.05
CA HIS A 20 -0.88 -17.79 -16.37
C HIS A 20 -0.89 -17.03 -15.05
N GLY A 21 -1.75 -16.03 -14.94
CA GLY A 21 -1.83 -15.14 -13.79
C GLY A 21 -3.02 -14.20 -13.90
N THR A 22 -3.25 -13.42 -12.85
CA THR A 22 -4.34 -12.44 -12.81
C THR A 22 -3.92 -11.19 -12.04
N TRP A 23 -4.50 -10.05 -12.44
CA TRP A 23 -4.45 -8.83 -11.64
C TRP A 23 -5.51 -8.90 -10.54
N ILE A 24 -5.12 -8.55 -9.31
CA ILE A 24 -5.98 -8.55 -8.13
C ILE A 24 -5.89 -7.18 -7.48
N ASN A 25 -7.04 -6.62 -7.09
CA ASN A 25 -7.08 -5.41 -6.29
C ASN A 25 -6.49 -5.70 -4.91
N ALA A 26 -5.46 -4.95 -4.49
CA ALA A 26 -4.80 -5.17 -3.21
C ALA A 26 -5.52 -4.50 -2.03
N ASN A 27 -6.44 -3.55 -2.28
CA ASN A 27 -7.24 -2.86 -1.27
C ASN A 27 -8.54 -3.64 -0.97
N GLN A 28 -8.37 -4.91 -0.59
CA GLN A 28 -9.45 -5.80 -0.16
C GLN A 28 -8.92 -6.80 0.89
N GLY A 29 -9.78 -7.64 1.47
CA GLY A 29 -9.36 -8.55 2.53
C GLY A 29 -8.36 -9.62 2.06
N THR A 30 -7.46 -10.07 2.94
CA THR A 30 -6.50 -11.16 2.63
C THR A 30 -7.20 -12.44 2.17
N ASP A 31 -8.36 -12.75 2.75
CA ASP A 31 -9.16 -13.91 2.39
C ASP A 31 -9.72 -13.78 0.96
N GLU A 32 -10.17 -12.59 0.56
CA GLU A 32 -10.69 -12.32 -0.79
C GLU A 32 -9.57 -12.43 -1.83
N ILE A 33 -8.40 -11.85 -1.56
CA ILE A 33 -7.21 -11.99 -2.41
C ILE A 33 -6.81 -13.47 -2.53
N SER A 34 -6.83 -14.21 -1.41
CA SER A 34 -6.53 -15.64 -1.40
C SER A 34 -7.52 -16.43 -2.25
N GLU A 35 -8.82 -16.16 -2.17
CA GLU A 35 -9.84 -16.78 -3.00
C GLU A 35 -9.64 -16.51 -4.49
N GLU A 36 -9.26 -15.29 -4.88
CA GLU A 36 -8.91 -14.93 -6.25
C GLU A 36 -7.66 -15.66 -6.75
N ILE A 37 -6.61 -15.75 -5.91
CA ILE A 37 -5.40 -16.53 -6.20
C ILE A 37 -5.76 -18.00 -6.42
N GLN A 38 -6.54 -18.61 -5.53
CA GLN A 38 -6.95 -20.01 -5.65
C GLN A 38 -7.80 -20.24 -6.90
N THR A 39 -8.66 -19.29 -7.26
CA THR A 39 -9.44 -19.33 -8.49
C THR A 39 -8.54 -19.29 -9.72
N MET A 40 -7.54 -18.41 -9.73
CA MET A 40 -6.53 -18.34 -10.81
C MET A 40 -5.74 -19.65 -10.91
N LEU A 41 -5.25 -20.18 -9.79
CA LEU A 41 -4.50 -21.43 -9.73
C LEU A 41 -5.34 -22.60 -10.26
N ALA A 42 -6.60 -22.74 -9.83
CA ALA A 42 -7.50 -23.82 -10.28
C ALA A 42 -7.79 -23.83 -11.79
N GLN A 43 -7.56 -22.71 -12.49
CA GLN A 43 -7.70 -22.60 -13.94
C GLN A 43 -6.42 -22.98 -14.70
N SER A 44 -5.31 -23.25 -14.00
CA SER A 44 -4.07 -23.70 -14.63
C SER A 44 -4.25 -25.08 -15.26
N MET A 45 -3.67 -25.26 -16.45
CA MET A 45 -3.67 -26.55 -17.15
C MET A 45 -2.53 -27.48 -16.71
N THR A 46 -1.70 -27.07 -15.75
CA THR A 46 -0.57 -27.85 -15.24
C THR A 46 -1.03 -28.84 -14.15
N GLU A 47 -0.60 -30.09 -14.23
CA GLU A 47 -1.01 -31.18 -13.30
C GLU A 47 -0.58 -30.96 -11.84
N ASP A 48 0.47 -30.17 -11.62
CA ASP A 48 0.92 -29.71 -10.31
C ASP A 48 0.86 -28.19 -10.30
N VAL A 49 -0.32 -27.65 -9.99
CA VAL A 49 -0.62 -26.20 -10.05
C VAL A 49 0.37 -25.35 -9.24
N GLY A 50 1.05 -25.97 -8.27
CA GLY A 50 2.12 -25.35 -7.50
C GLY A 50 1.65 -24.18 -6.64
N ASP A 51 2.58 -23.30 -6.30
CA ASP A 51 2.34 -22.06 -5.55
C ASP A 51 2.15 -20.87 -6.52
N TYR A 52 1.98 -19.67 -5.97
CA TYR A 52 1.95 -18.42 -6.73
C TYR A 52 3.13 -17.51 -6.37
N THR A 53 3.36 -16.51 -7.22
CA THR A 53 4.35 -15.46 -7.01
C THR A 53 3.79 -14.12 -7.47
N ILE A 54 4.19 -13.03 -6.80
CA ILE A 54 3.86 -11.66 -7.21
C ILE A 54 4.89 -11.26 -8.27
N HIS A 55 4.44 -11.17 -9.52
CA HIS A 55 5.33 -10.90 -10.66
C HIS A 55 5.36 -9.43 -11.05
N ASP A 56 4.31 -8.69 -10.73
CA ASP A 56 4.23 -7.25 -10.99
C ASP A 56 3.24 -6.61 -10.01
N TYR A 57 3.27 -5.28 -9.92
CA TYR A 57 2.34 -4.50 -9.11
C TYR A 57 2.24 -3.06 -9.60
N GLU A 58 1.06 -2.47 -9.43
CA GLU A 58 0.76 -1.09 -9.82
C GLU A 58 0.09 -0.34 -8.68
N GLY A 59 0.26 0.99 -8.65
CA GLY A 59 -0.38 1.84 -7.64
C GLY A 59 0.30 1.84 -6.27
N PHE A 60 1.49 1.23 -6.14
CA PHE A 60 2.31 1.26 -4.91
C PHE A 60 3.38 2.38 -4.88
N GLY A 61 3.56 3.13 -5.97
CA GLY A 61 4.57 4.18 -6.04
C GLY A 61 6.00 3.62 -5.99
N ASN A 62 6.84 4.13 -5.09
CA ASN A 62 8.24 3.69 -4.92
C ASN A 62 8.41 2.55 -3.90
N ILE A 63 7.32 1.99 -3.38
CA ILE A 63 7.38 0.85 -2.47
C ILE A 63 7.84 -0.37 -3.26
N ASN A 64 8.81 -1.11 -2.71
CA ASN A 64 9.30 -2.34 -3.31
C ASN A 64 8.63 -3.54 -2.62
N LEU A 65 7.75 -4.25 -3.34
CA LEU A 65 7.18 -5.50 -2.87
C LEU A 65 8.06 -6.68 -3.31
N SER A 66 8.27 -7.63 -2.40
CA SER A 66 8.91 -8.92 -2.70
C SER A 66 8.02 -9.78 -3.61
N GLU A 67 8.64 -10.67 -4.41
CA GLU A 67 7.91 -11.70 -5.18
C GLU A 67 7.11 -12.67 -4.29
N TYR A 68 7.49 -12.76 -3.01
CA TYR A 68 6.87 -13.59 -1.98
C TYR A 68 6.38 -12.74 -0.79
N GLU A 69 6.01 -11.48 -1.06
CA GLU A 69 5.50 -10.60 -0.03
C GLU A 69 4.24 -11.19 0.64
N ASP A 70 4.14 -11.01 1.95
CA ASP A 70 3.00 -11.51 2.70
C ASP A 70 1.72 -10.73 2.35
N LEU A 71 0.60 -11.44 2.18
CA LEU A 71 -0.66 -10.81 1.80
C LEU A 71 -1.14 -9.78 2.82
N GLU A 72 -0.89 -9.98 4.13
CA GLU A 72 -1.21 -9.00 5.16
C GLU A 72 -0.42 -7.71 4.96
N THR A 73 0.85 -7.80 4.59
CA THR A 73 1.69 -6.62 4.31
C THR A 73 1.19 -5.88 3.08
N ILE A 74 0.82 -6.60 2.02
CA ILE A 74 0.28 -6.03 0.79
C ILE A 74 -1.03 -5.27 1.06
N THR A 75 -1.98 -5.89 1.76
CA THR A 75 -3.28 -5.28 2.07
C THR A 75 -3.12 -4.07 2.99
N GLN A 76 -2.27 -4.17 4.02
CA GLN A 76 -1.95 -3.06 4.91
C GLN A 76 -1.38 -1.86 4.15
N CYS A 77 -0.44 -2.10 3.24
CA CYS A 77 0.11 -1.04 2.39
C CYS A 77 -0.96 -0.47 1.46
N ALA A 78 -1.77 -1.32 0.82
CA ALA A 78 -2.79 -0.89 -0.12
C ALA A 78 -3.89 -0.04 0.55
N ASP A 79 -4.35 -0.44 1.73
CA ASP A 79 -5.33 0.29 2.54
C ASP A 79 -4.80 1.65 2.99
N PHE A 80 -3.53 1.69 3.41
CA PHE A 80 -2.86 2.92 3.82
C PHE A 80 -2.72 3.89 2.65
N ILE A 81 -2.36 3.39 1.46
CA ILE A 81 -2.28 4.19 0.23
C ILE A 81 -3.68 4.65 -0.22
N ALA A 82 -4.70 3.79 -0.13
CA ALA A 82 -6.07 4.17 -0.46
C ALA A 82 -6.57 5.30 0.45
N THR A 83 -6.14 5.30 1.72
CA THR A 83 -6.50 6.29 2.74
C THR A 83 -5.73 7.61 2.59
N TYR A 84 -4.40 7.54 2.46
CA TYR A 84 -3.50 8.71 2.52
C TYR A 84 -2.92 9.13 1.16
N GLY A 85 -3.27 8.43 0.08
CA GLY A 85 -2.86 8.78 -1.27
C GLY A 85 -1.34 8.70 -1.50
N GLU A 86 -0.82 9.63 -2.32
CA GLU A 86 0.60 9.71 -2.67
C GLU A 86 1.50 9.98 -1.44
N LEU A 87 1.00 10.71 -0.43
CA LEU A 87 1.72 10.89 0.83
C LEU A 87 1.94 9.55 1.52
N GLY A 88 0.91 8.68 1.54
CA GLY A 88 1.02 7.34 2.09
C GLY A 88 2.08 6.50 1.37
N GLN A 89 2.11 6.55 0.03
CA GLN A 89 3.15 5.88 -0.76
C GLN A 89 4.55 6.37 -0.43
N ALA A 90 4.73 7.70 -0.38
CA ALA A 90 6.02 8.32 -0.11
C ALA A 90 6.54 7.95 1.29
N LEU A 91 5.69 7.98 2.31
CA LEU A 91 6.06 7.60 3.67
C LEU A 91 6.45 6.13 3.78
N ILE A 92 5.66 5.21 3.24
CA ILE A 92 6.02 3.78 3.29
C ILE A 92 7.35 3.53 2.57
N ALA A 93 7.58 4.18 1.42
CA ALA A 93 8.82 4.02 0.68
C ALA A 93 10.06 4.58 1.41
N ASP A 94 9.90 5.63 2.22
CA ASP A 94 11.00 6.28 2.94
C ASP A 94 11.31 5.61 4.29
N VAL A 95 10.28 5.31 5.08
CA VAL A 95 10.43 4.87 6.48
C VAL A 95 9.87 3.47 6.77
N GLY A 96 9.23 2.83 5.80
CA GLY A 96 8.54 1.55 5.96
C GLY A 96 7.15 1.68 6.60
N PHE A 97 6.33 0.63 6.45
CA PHE A 97 4.90 0.68 6.82
C PHE A 97 4.64 1.05 8.28
N LYS A 98 5.34 0.42 9.22
CA LYS A 98 5.07 0.61 10.65
C LYS A 98 5.35 2.05 11.10
N GLU A 99 6.45 2.63 10.65
CA GLU A 99 6.81 4.01 10.99
C GLU A 99 5.87 5.00 10.27
N ALA A 100 5.57 4.75 8.98
CA ALA A 100 4.60 5.54 8.23
C ALA A 100 3.23 5.59 8.92
N GLN A 101 2.78 4.45 9.47
CA GLN A 101 1.54 4.38 10.24
C GLN A 101 1.58 5.29 11.46
N THR A 102 2.62 5.21 12.30
CA THR A 102 2.78 6.09 13.47
C THR A 102 2.82 7.56 13.07
N MET A 103 3.57 7.91 12.03
CA MET A 103 3.64 9.29 11.55
C MET A 103 2.27 9.85 11.15
N MET A 104 1.42 9.03 10.53
CA MET A 104 0.08 9.49 10.11
C MET A 104 -0.96 9.47 11.24
N THR A 105 -0.86 8.56 12.21
CA THR A 105 -1.84 8.46 13.30
C THR A 105 -1.53 9.38 14.48
N ASP A 106 -0.25 9.54 14.81
CA ASP A 106 0.17 10.14 16.08
C ASP A 106 0.86 11.50 15.87
N ASP A 107 1.59 11.66 14.76
CA ASP A 107 2.45 12.83 14.52
C ASP A 107 1.92 13.80 13.45
N TYR A 108 0.85 13.41 12.72
CA TYR A 108 0.34 14.21 11.62
C TYR A 108 -0.45 15.43 12.13
N VAL A 109 0.13 16.62 11.92
CA VAL A 109 -0.44 17.89 12.37
C VAL A 109 -1.29 18.60 11.31
N GLY A 110 -1.31 18.11 10.07
CA GLY A 110 -2.13 18.67 9.00
C GLY A 110 -1.33 18.98 7.73
N CYS A 111 -2.04 19.52 6.73
CA CYS A 111 -1.48 19.96 5.46
C CYS A 111 -1.75 21.46 5.33
N TYR A 112 -0.72 22.23 4.99
CA TYR A 112 -0.75 23.69 4.95
C TYR A 112 -0.25 24.19 3.60
N ASP A 113 -0.85 25.28 3.11
CA ASP A 113 -0.50 25.86 1.81
C ASP A 113 0.87 26.55 1.83
N SER A 114 1.39 26.88 3.02
CA SER A 114 2.72 27.47 3.20
C SER A 114 3.31 27.21 4.60
N GLU A 115 4.63 27.41 4.72
CA GLU A 115 5.33 27.39 6.01
C GLU A 115 4.79 28.45 6.99
N ILE A 116 4.27 29.57 6.47
CA ILE A 116 3.68 30.64 7.26
C ILE A 116 2.35 30.17 7.86
N ASP A 117 1.51 29.50 7.08
CA ASP A 117 0.22 28.97 7.55
C ASP A 117 0.43 27.87 8.60
N PHE A 118 1.44 27.01 8.39
CA PHE A 118 1.86 26.03 9.39
C PHE A 118 2.32 26.70 10.70
N ALA A 119 3.24 27.67 10.61
CA ALA A 119 3.74 28.38 11.78
C ALA A 119 2.63 29.11 12.54
N TRP A 120 1.69 29.74 11.81
CA TRP A 120 0.54 30.39 12.42
C TRP A 120 -0.37 29.40 13.14
N HIS A 121 -0.68 28.25 12.54
CA HIS A 121 -1.47 27.24 13.19
C HIS A 121 -0.85 26.76 14.51
N ILE A 122 0.47 26.50 14.53
CA ILE A 122 1.17 26.13 15.75
C ILE A 122 1.11 27.23 16.82
N LEU A 123 1.26 28.49 16.41
CA LEU A 123 1.14 29.63 17.31
C LEU A 123 -0.27 29.74 17.91
N GLU A 124 -1.32 29.56 17.13
CA GLU A 124 -2.70 29.60 17.62
C GLU A 124 -3.01 28.43 18.57
N GLU A 125 -2.68 27.20 18.18
CA GLU A 125 -2.99 25.99 18.95
C GLU A 125 -2.20 25.92 20.27
N CYS A 126 -0.91 26.24 20.25
CA CYS A 126 -0.04 26.04 21.41
C CYS A 126 0.26 27.33 22.19
N TYR A 127 0.18 28.50 21.55
CA TYR A 127 0.70 29.76 22.08
C TYR A 127 -0.26 30.94 21.95
N SER A 128 -1.56 30.71 21.72
CA SER A 128 -2.56 31.77 21.61
C SER A 128 -2.51 32.78 22.76
N HIS A 129 -2.25 32.31 23.99
CA HIS A 129 -2.12 33.12 25.20
C HIS A 129 -0.86 34.02 25.24
N ALA A 130 0.14 33.75 24.39
CA ALA A 130 1.37 34.52 24.30
C ALA A 130 1.31 35.60 23.20
N ILE A 131 0.26 35.61 22.38
CA ILE A 131 0.03 36.61 21.34
C ILE A 131 -0.74 37.77 21.99
N PRO A 132 -0.15 38.98 22.08
CA PRO A 132 -0.85 40.14 22.65
C PRO A 132 -2.02 40.55 21.76
N ASP A 133 -3.16 40.91 22.38
CA ASP A 133 -4.25 41.57 21.68
C ASP A 133 -3.78 42.93 21.13
N ASN A 134 -4.16 43.22 19.89
CA ASN A 134 -3.80 44.45 19.17
C ASN A 134 -4.67 45.64 19.59
#